data_AF-A0A924L101-F1
#
_entry.id   AF-A0A924L101-F1
#
_cell.length_a   1.000
_cell.length_b   1.000
_cell.length_c   1.000
_cell.angle_alpha   90.00
_cell.angle_beta   90.00
_cell.angle_gamma   90.00
#
_symmetry.space_group_name_H-M   'P 1'
#
loop_
_entity.id
_entity.type
_entity.pdbx_description
1 polymer ?
#
loop_
_entity_poly.entity_id
_entity_poly.type
_entity_poly.pdbx_seq_one_letter_code
_entity_poly.pdbx_strand_id
1 'polypeptide(L)'
;MSSSVTSPEITFHPEHSDNTKVIWRTFWILSILTIAELSIGIGIYTIHKGENPSETLVLAFKGMVCILTLAKAYYIVSVFMHLGDELRNMIMTIIVPLCLFVWFITAFLLDGNSWRNLRNKFNRTDVNKTEQVAPAVKEKGAKD
;
A
#
# COMPACT_ATOMS: atom_id res chain seq x y z
N MET A 1 -71.62 16.11 -17.30
CA MET A 1 -70.99 15.42 -16.16
C MET A 1 -69.96 14.46 -16.72
N SER A 2 -68.67 14.82 -16.66
CA SER A 2 -67.57 13.98 -17.14
C SER A 2 -67.05 13.18 -15.95
N SER A 3 -67.29 11.87 -15.96
CA SER A 3 -66.81 10.93 -14.96
C SER A 3 -65.30 10.73 -15.12
N SER A 4 -64.52 11.30 -14.19
CA SER A 4 -63.09 11.04 -14.05
C SER A 4 -62.87 9.59 -13.59
N VAL A 5 -62.36 8.75 -14.48
CA VAL A 5 -61.93 7.38 -14.16
C VAL A 5 -60.61 7.48 -13.38
N THR A 6 -60.70 7.38 -12.05
CA THR A 6 -59.52 7.27 -11.19
C THR A 6 -58.95 5.86 -11.34
N SER A 7 -57.87 5.74 -12.11
CA SER A 7 -57.12 4.49 -12.24
C SER A 7 -56.36 4.23 -10.93
N PRO A 8 -56.47 3.06 -10.30
CA PRO A 8 -55.66 2.74 -9.13
C PRO A 8 -54.21 2.58 -9.58
N GLU A 9 -53.36 3.57 -9.27
CA GLU A 9 -51.92 3.42 -9.40
C GLU A 9 -51.48 2.33 -8.42
N ILE A 10 -51.13 1.14 -8.93
CA ILE A 10 -50.51 0.09 -8.12
C ILE A 10 -49.10 0.57 -7.82
N THR A 11 -48.94 1.27 -6.70
CA THR A 11 -47.64 1.63 -6.15
C THR A 11 -47.00 0.36 -5.60
N PHE A 12 -46.17 -0.30 -6.42
CA PHE A 12 -45.26 -1.34 -5.96
C PHE A 12 -44.23 -0.67 -5.05
N HIS A 13 -44.44 -0.74 -3.74
CA HIS A 13 -43.40 -0.38 -2.79
C HIS A 13 -42.21 -1.30 -3.07
N PRO A 14 -41.03 -0.77 -3.46
CA PRO A 14 -39.86 -1.61 -3.63
C PRO A 14 -39.58 -2.27 -2.28
N GLU A 15 -39.66 -3.60 -2.26
CA GLU A 15 -39.27 -4.41 -1.12
C GLU A 15 -37.84 -4.00 -0.74
N HIS A 16 -37.70 -3.36 0.42
CA HIS A 16 -36.40 -2.94 0.93
C HIS A 16 -35.64 -4.20 1.34
N SER A 17 -34.90 -4.74 0.38
CA SER A 17 -34.01 -5.88 0.58
C SER A 17 -33.13 -5.63 1.80
N ASP A 18 -33.17 -6.59 2.72
CA ASP A 18 -32.70 -6.58 4.11
C ASP A 18 -31.14 -6.56 4.25
N ASN A 19 -30.47 -5.81 3.38
CA ASN A 19 -29.01 -5.75 3.23
C ASN A 19 -28.29 -5.05 4.39
N THR A 20 -29.03 -4.29 5.21
CA THR A 20 -28.50 -3.58 6.38
C THR A 20 -27.88 -4.55 7.40
N LYS A 21 -28.44 -5.76 7.55
CA LYS A 21 -27.91 -6.80 8.46
C LYS A 21 -26.52 -7.30 8.03
N VAL A 22 -26.31 -7.45 6.72
CA VAL A 22 -25.02 -7.88 6.16
C VAL A 22 -23.98 -6.79 6.42
N ILE A 23 -24.32 -5.53 6.16
CA ILE A 23 -23.45 -4.38 6.39
C ILE A 23 -23.04 -4.30 7.87
N TRP A 24 -23.99 -4.42 8.79
CA TRP A 24 -23.71 -4.37 10.23
C TRP A 24 -22.83 -5.53 10.72
N ARG A 25 -23.06 -6.75 10.23
CA ARG A 25 -22.24 -7.91 10.56
C ARG A 25 -20.80 -7.72 10.07
N THR A 26 -20.66 -7.28 8.83
CA THR A 26 -19.37 -7.02 8.17
C THR A 26 -18.60 -5.92 8.90
N PHE A 27 -19.28 -4.81 9.23
CA PHE A 27 -18.71 -3.71 10.01
C PHE A 27 -18.12 -4.21 11.34
N TRP A 28 -18.86 -5.02 12.11
CA TRP A 28 -18.37 -5.54 13.38
C TRP A 28 -17.17 -6.48 13.23
N ILE A 29 -17.19 -7.38 12.24
CA ILE A 29 -16.06 -8.28 11.95
C ILE A 29 -14.80 -7.46 11.64
N LEU A 30 -14.93 -6.47 10.75
CA LEU A 30 -13.84 -5.61 10.34
C LEU A 30 -13.34 -4.71 11.47
N SER A 31 -14.25 -4.20 12.30
CA SER A 31 -13.93 -3.38 13.47
C SER A 31 -13.08 -4.17 14.46
N ILE A 32 -13.50 -5.37 14.83
CA ILE A 32 -12.76 -6.25 15.74
C ILE A 32 -11.39 -6.60 15.15
N LEU A 33 -11.33 -6.95 13.87
CA LEU A 33 -10.07 -7.27 13.19
C LEU A 33 -9.10 -6.06 13.20
N THR A 34 -9.61 -4.85 13.00
CA THR A 34 -8.80 -3.61 13.04
C THR A 34 -8.28 -3.31 14.45
N ILE A 35 -9.10 -3.50 15.48
CA ILE A 35 -8.69 -3.33 16.87
C ILE A 35 -7.61 -4.36 17.24
N ALA A 36 -7.77 -5.61 16.78
CA ALA A 36 -6.77 -6.66 16.98
C ALA A 36 -5.43 -6.30 16.31
N GLU A 37 -5.45 -5.85 15.05
CA GLU A 37 -4.24 -5.38 14.36
C GLU A 37 -3.55 -4.23 15.09
N LEU A 38 -4.31 -3.23 15.55
CA LEU A 38 -3.78 -2.07 16.26
C LEU A 38 -3.18 -2.46 17.62
N SER A 39 -3.86 -3.34 18.37
CA SER A 39 -3.36 -3.81 19.67
C SER A 39 -2.06 -4.61 19.53
N ILE A 40 -1.93 -5.44 18.48
CA ILE A 40 -0.68 -6.12 18.13
C ILE A 40 0.41 -5.10 17.78
N GLY A 41 0.08 -4.07 16.99
CA GLY A 41 1.00 -2.98 16.64
C GLY A 41 1.53 -2.23 17.87
N ILE A 42 0.67 -1.94 18.85
CA ILE A 42 1.05 -1.32 20.12
C ILE A 42 1.89 -2.29 20.98
N GLY A 43 1.56 -3.58 21.00
CA GLY A 43 2.34 -4.61 21.70
C GLY A 43 3.77 -4.78 21.16
N ILE A 44 3.98 -4.62 19.86
CA ILE A 44 5.33 -4.60 19.27
C ILE A 44 6.13 -3.39 19.76
N TYR A 45 5.48 -2.23 19.90
CA TYR A 45 6.14 -1.01 20.38
C TYR A 45 6.62 -1.14 21.83
N THR A 46 5.91 -1.89 22.67
CA THR A 46 6.34 -2.15 24.06
C THR A 46 7.47 -3.18 24.12
N ILE A 47 7.46 -4.22 23.27
CA ILE A 47 8.55 -5.20 23.16
C ILE A 47 9.85 -4.56 22.62
N HIS A 48 9.78 -3.55 21.77
CA HIS A 48 10.95 -2.83 21.25
C HIS A 48 11.74 -2.06 22.34
N LYS A 49 11.15 -1.80 23.51
CA LYS A 49 11.81 -1.17 24.66
C LYS A 49 12.35 -2.16 25.70
N GLY A 50 12.09 -3.47 25.53
CA GLY A 50 12.53 -4.51 26.45
C GLY A 50 13.96 -4.99 26.17
N GLU A 51 14.64 -5.51 27.20
CA GLU A 51 16.06 -5.93 27.20
C GLU A 51 16.46 -7.00 26.16
N ASN A 52 15.51 -7.66 25.49
CA ASN A 52 15.79 -8.72 24.51
C ASN A 52 14.83 -8.66 23.30
N PRO A 53 15.06 -7.78 22.32
CA PRO A 53 14.24 -7.75 21.11
C PRO A 53 14.56 -8.98 20.26
N SER A 54 13.66 -9.96 20.25
CA SER A 54 13.72 -11.03 19.25
C SER A 54 13.32 -10.45 17.89
N GLU A 55 14.31 -10.04 17.10
CA GLU A 55 14.11 -9.45 15.77
C GLU A 55 13.18 -10.31 14.89
N THR A 56 13.32 -11.64 14.98
CA THR A 56 12.47 -12.61 14.29
C THR A 56 11.00 -12.51 14.68
N LEU A 57 10.71 -12.30 15.97
CA LEU A 57 9.35 -12.20 16.49
C LEU A 57 8.72 -10.88 16.04
N VAL A 58 9.46 -9.78 16.10
CA VAL A 58 9.03 -8.48 15.56
C VAL A 58 8.74 -8.56 14.05
N LEU A 59 9.60 -9.22 13.29
CA LEU A 59 9.40 -9.42 11.85
C LEU A 59 8.15 -10.27 11.57
N ALA A 60 7.95 -11.35 12.33
CA ALA A 60 6.77 -12.20 12.23
C ALA A 60 5.46 -11.44 12.52
N PHE A 61 5.44 -10.63 13.58
CA PHE A 61 4.28 -9.79 13.89
C PHE A 61 4.01 -8.72 12.83
N LYS A 62 5.06 -8.08 12.27
CA LYS A 62 4.91 -7.14 11.15
C LYS A 62 4.33 -7.83 9.91
N GLY A 63 4.80 -9.04 9.60
CA GLY A 63 4.25 -9.87 8.52
C GLY A 63 2.80 -10.24 8.75
N MET A 64 2.45 -10.67 9.97
CA MET A 64 1.08 -11.03 10.34
C MET A 64 0.12 -9.84 10.21
N VAL A 65 0.48 -8.66 10.73
CA VAL A 65 -0.35 -7.45 10.59
C VAL A 65 -0.52 -7.08 9.12
N CYS A 66 0.54 -7.16 8.31
CA CYS A 66 0.45 -6.91 6.87
C CYS A 66 -0.54 -7.85 6.17
N ILE A 67 -0.50 -9.15 6.48
CA ILE A 67 -1.42 -10.16 5.92
C ILE A 67 -2.86 -9.90 6.38
N LEU A 68 -3.08 -9.62 7.66
CA LEU A 68 -4.40 -9.29 8.20
C LEU A 68 -5.00 -8.07 7.50
N THR A 69 -4.17 -7.06 7.20
CA THR A 69 -4.64 -5.83 6.55
C THR A 69 -5.01 -6.07 5.09
N LEU A 70 -4.28 -6.94 4.39
CA LEU A 70 -4.64 -7.38 3.04
C LEU A 70 -5.93 -8.21 3.04
N ALA A 71 -6.06 -9.16 3.98
CA ALA A 71 -7.28 -9.96 4.15
C ALA A 71 -8.50 -9.08 4.45
N LYS A 72 -8.34 -8.08 5.33
CA LYS A 72 -9.35 -7.07 5.62
C LYS A 72 -9.78 -6.31 4.35
N ALA A 73 -8.81 -5.81 3.59
CA ALA A 73 -9.10 -5.06 2.36
C ALA A 73 -9.85 -5.94 1.33
N TYR A 74 -9.45 -7.19 1.17
CA TYR A 74 -10.16 -8.15 0.33
C TYR A 74 -11.59 -8.40 0.83
N TYR A 75 -11.78 -8.58 2.13
CA TYR A 75 -13.10 -8.81 2.75
C TYR A 75 -14.04 -7.60 2.57
N ILE A 76 -13.52 -6.37 2.67
CA ILE A 76 -14.27 -5.15 2.35
C ILE A 76 -14.78 -5.21 0.90
N VAL A 77 -13.89 -5.48 -0.05
CA VAL A 77 -14.20 -5.46 -1.48
C VAL A 77 -15.15 -6.59 -1.85
N SER A 78 -15.02 -7.78 -1.27
CA SER A 78 -15.93 -8.89 -1.58
C SER A 78 -17.34 -8.64 -1.03
N VAL A 79 -17.47 -8.09 0.18
CA VAL A 79 -18.77 -7.98 0.86
C VAL A 79 -19.50 -6.67 0.57
N PHE A 80 -18.83 -5.51 0.64
CA PHE A 80 -19.51 -4.22 0.41
C PHE A 80 -19.81 -3.95 -1.05
N MET A 81 -19.05 -4.61 -1.93
CA MET A 81 -19.11 -4.36 -3.34
C MET A 81 -19.94 -5.43 -4.07
N HIS A 82 -20.60 -6.34 -3.32
CA HIS A 82 -21.43 -7.46 -3.80
C HIS A 82 -20.82 -8.21 -5.00
N LEU A 83 -19.49 -8.24 -5.04
CA LEU A 83 -18.70 -8.44 -6.25
C LEU A 83 -18.52 -9.92 -6.64
N GLY A 84 -18.96 -10.82 -5.77
CA GLY A 84 -18.67 -12.25 -5.84
C GLY A 84 -19.39 -12.99 -6.95
N ASP A 85 -20.69 -12.73 -7.14
CA ASP A 85 -21.53 -13.59 -7.99
C ASP A 85 -22.01 -12.93 -9.29
N GLU A 86 -22.11 -11.59 -9.37
CA GLU A 86 -22.61 -10.88 -10.57
C GLU A 86 -21.55 -10.05 -11.33
N LEU A 87 -20.35 -9.85 -10.78
CA LEU A 87 -19.51 -8.69 -11.13
C LEU A 87 -18.10 -9.00 -11.65
N ARG A 88 -17.92 -10.11 -12.39
CA ARG A 88 -16.65 -10.39 -13.10
C ARG A 88 -16.19 -9.21 -13.98
N ASN A 89 -17.13 -8.45 -14.54
CA ASN A 89 -16.83 -7.26 -15.34
C ASN A 89 -16.38 -6.06 -14.50
N MET A 90 -16.91 -5.85 -13.28
CA MET A 90 -16.51 -4.73 -12.43
C MET A 90 -15.22 -5.02 -11.66
N ILE A 91 -14.91 -6.29 -11.37
CA ILE A 91 -13.60 -6.62 -10.78
C ILE A 91 -12.47 -6.28 -11.76
N MET A 92 -12.68 -6.48 -13.07
CA MET A 92 -11.71 -6.15 -14.11
C MET A 92 -11.45 -4.64 -14.22
N THR A 93 -12.46 -3.78 -14.02
CA THR A 93 -12.26 -2.32 -14.06
C THR A 93 -11.50 -1.79 -12.85
N ILE A 94 -11.45 -2.53 -11.74
CA ILE A 94 -10.67 -2.19 -10.55
C ILE A 94 -9.26 -2.80 -10.64
N ILE A 95 -9.15 -4.06 -11.06
CA ILE A 95 -7.88 -4.79 -11.15
C ILE A 95 -6.96 -4.19 -12.22
N VAL A 96 -7.49 -3.85 -13.39
CA VAL A 96 -6.66 -3.30 -14.49
C VAL A 96 -5.92 -2.02 -14.07
N PRO A 97 -6.59 -0.96 -13.57
CA PRO A 97 -5.87 0.24 -13.10
C PRO A 97 -4.98 -0.03 -11.89
N LEU A 98 -5.34 -0.96 -11.00
CA LEU A 98 -4.52 -1.30 -9.83
C LEU A 98 -3.22 -2.03 -10.25
N CYS A 99 -3.30 -2.96 -11.20
CA CYS A 99 -2.13 -3.61 -11.78
C CYS A 99 -1.23 -2.62 -12.53
N LEU A 100 -1.82 -1.71 -13.31
CA LEU A 100 -1.05 -0.64 -13.97
C LEU A 100 -0.37 0.27 -12.96
N PHE A 101 -1.01 0.58 -11.83
CA PHE A 101 -0.43 1.39 -10.77
C PHE A 101 0.77 0.71 -10.11
N VAL A 102 0.65 -0.57 -9.73
CA VAL A 102 1.76 -1.35 -9.13
C VAL A 102 2.92 -1.48 -10.12
N TRP A 103 2.63 -1.73 -11.39
CA TRP A 103 3.63 -1.76 -12.45
C TRP A 103 4.36 -0.42 -12.57
N PHE A 104 3.63 0.70 -12.58
CA PHE A 104 4.18 2.06 -12.68
C PHE A 104 5.12 2.38 -11.51
N ILE A 105 4.70 2.10 -10.28
CA ILE A 105 5.53 2.29 -9.09
C ILE A 105 6.81 1.47 -9.20
N THR A 106 6.71 0.21 -9.61
CA THR A 106 7.89 -0.67 -9.79
C THR A 106 8.85 -0.13 -10.85
N ALA A 107 8.33 0.28 -12.01
CA ALA A 107 9.13 0.87 -13.09
C ALA A 107 9.87 2.13 -12.62
N PHE A 108 9.17 3.03 -11.91
CA PHE A 108 9.79 4.23 -11.34
C PHE A 108 10.82 3.94 -10.25
N LEU A 109 10.61 2.92 -9.41
CA LEU A 109 11.59 2.53 -8.40
C LEU A 109 12.88 1.99 -9.04
N LEU A 110 12.75 1.18 -10.10
CA LEU A 110 13.88 0.65 -10.85
C LEU A 110 14.64 1.75 -11.57
N ASP A 111 13.94 2.65 -12.26
CA ASP A 111 14.54 3.77 -12.96
C ASP A 111 15.18 4.78 -11.99
N GLY A 112 14.51 5.08 -10.88
CA GLY A 112 15.06 5.89 -9.79
C GLY A 112 16.30 5.28 -9.15
N ASN A 113 16.36 3.95 -8.99
CA ASN A 113 17.55 3.27 -8.49
C ASN A 113 18.70 3.29 -9.52
N SER A 114 18.40 3.18 -10.81
CA SER A 114 19.38 3.36 -11.89
C SER A 114 19.96 4.78 -11.87
N TRP A 115 19.09 5.80 -11.80
CA TRP A 115 19.47 7.21 -11.71
C TRP A 115 20.34 7.51 -10.48
N ARG A 116 19.99 6.96 -9.31
CA ARG A 116 20.78 7.08 -8.07
C ARG A 116 22.17 6.45 -8.24
N ASN A 117 22.27 5.28 -8.85
CA ASN A 117 23.54 4.61 -9.11
C ASN A 117 24.43 5.42 -10.07
N LEU A 118 23.86 5.98 -11.12
CA LEU A 118 24.60 6.80 -12.08
C LEU A 118 25.16 8.07 -11.44
N ARG A 119 24.34 8.83 -10.69
CA ARG A 119 24.82 10.00 -9.95
C ARG A 119 25.95 9.65 -8.99
N ASN A 120 25.84 8.55 -8.26
CA ASN A 120 26.89 8.12 -7.33
C ASN A 120 28.20 7.75 -8.03
N LYS A 121 28.17 7.28 -9.29
CA LYS A 121 29.38 7.00 -10.07
C LYS A 121 30.03 8.27 -10.62
N PHE A 122 29.23 9.19 -11.18
CA PHE A 122 29.76 10.42 -11.75
C PHE A 122 30.27 11.40 -10.68
N ASN A 123 29.51 11.59 -9.60
CA ASN A 123 29.88 12.49 -8.50
C ASN A 123 31.12 12.02 -7.69
N ARG A 124 31.61 10.79 -7.92
CA ARG A 124 32.87 10.25 -7.35
C ARG A 124 34.07 10.45 -8.26
N THR A 125 33.85 10.63 -9.56
CA THR A 125 34.93 10.72 -10.55
C THR A 125 35.56 12.11 -10.55
N ASP A 126 34.79 13.14 -10.21
CA ASP A 126 35.25 14.54 -10.20
C ASP A 126 36.13 14.86 -8.98
N VAL A 127 35.93 14.17 -7.86
CA VAL A 127 36.75 14.32 -6.63
C VAL A 127 38.16 13.73 -6.85
N ASN A 128 38.29 12.61 -7.56
CA ASN A 128 39.58 11.93 -7.76
C ASN A 128 40.44 12.55 -8.87
N LYS A 129 39.87 13.37 -9.77
CA LYS A 129 40.63 13.99 -10.88
C LYS A 129 41.35 15.27 -10.46
N THR A 130 40.91 15.92 -9.39
CA THR A 130 41.49 17.19 -8.89
C THR A 130 42.74 16.96 -8.01
N GLU A 131 42.98 15.74 -7.54
CA GLU A 131 44.11 15.40 -6.66
C GLU A 131 45.38 14.95 -7.42
N GLN A 132 45.28 14.66 -8.72
CA GLN A 132 46.41 14.16 -9.53
C GLN A 132 47.03 15.17 -10.49
N VAL A 133 46.79 16.48 -10.34
CA VAL A 133 47.50 17.49 -11.12
C VAL A 133 48.62 18.11 -10.29
N ALA A 134 49.83 17.58 -10.54
CA ALA A 134 51.17 18.11 -10.24
C ALA A 134 51.74 17.89 -8.82
N PRO A 135 52.62 16.89 -8.61
CA PRO A 135 53.68 17.05 -7.62
C PRO A 135 54.65 18.12 -8.13
N ALA A 136 54.81 19.17 -7.35
CA ALA A 136 55.79 20.23 -7.59
C ALA A 136 57.20 19.66 -7.80
N VAL A 137 57.86 20.23 -8.80
CA VAL A 137 59.27 20.18 -9.16
C VAL A 137 60.17 19.74 -7.98
N LYS A 138 60.83 18.58 -8.12
CA LYS A 138 62.00 18.25 -7.29
C LYS A 138 63.12 19.22 -7.63
N GLU A 139 63.37 20.17 -6.74
CA GLU A 139 64.61 20.96 -6.73
C GLU A 139 65.77 19.99 -6.54
N LYS A 140 66.56 19.80 -7.60
CA LYS A 140 67.77 18.99 -7.59
C LYS A 140 68.89 19.83 -8.20
N GLY A 141 69.75 20.37 -7.34
CA GLY A 141 71.09 20.80 -7.71
C GLY A 141 71.42 22.26 -7.42
N ALA A 142 72.26 22.47 -6.41
CA ALA A 142 73.27 23.52 -6.20
C ALA A 142 73.50 23.61 -4.69
N LYS A 143 74.68 23.75 -4.10
CA LYS A 143 76.10 23.72 -4.48
C LYS A 143 76.81 24.00 -3.14
N ASP A 144 78.00 23.43 -2.98
CA ASP A 144 79.11 23.89 -2.13
C ASP A 144 78.90 24.04 -0.60
#